data_AF-A0A4R4RPW3-F1
#
_entry.id   AF-A0A4R4RPW3-F1
#
_cell.length_a   1.000
_cell.length_b   1.000
_cell.length_c   1.000
_cell.angle_alpha   90.00
_cell.angle_beta   90.00
_cell.angle_gamma   90.00
#
_symmetry.space_group_name_H-M   'P 1'
#
loop_
_entity.id
_entity.type
_entity.pdbx_description
1 polymer ?
#
loop_
_entity_poly.entity_id
_entity_poly.type
_entity_poly.pdbx_seq_one_letter_code
_entity_poly.pdbx_strand_id
1 'polypeptide(L)'
;MAEKQAGPYPIAHLHHAVQLEIAAILHDDMTNAEKVSLRDGRLVQQSGAEREYLFSCKGWKSAFGSKDLLIRTSRSRGPWERAEAARLPDGKIRVTTEADLGAAPANAQLVEDDTAGLVALTERLEQPGGGTPAMNLTAAGWLVGQGKPKIGRCTDTERFVPGYRDRQLNTRQRRAVEQALGSELTFIWGPPGTGKTEVVASIVEGCYRQDLRVLFLAPTHVAVDQALLRMCDLLAREPEFESGLVQRAGDIAVASLAEKYGEQIDRSRIADRLAGDLDAEIARVTTELAAVRDGIARHEEAARATSERHELGRRLAAAGRSVLDAEAGVNAAAGQIAWVQEQMARIGIPSGMFAQRKQAKLDALDNELYHHRYAWETCSQRLGVARTDHQRCETELAAIDSALPGILARVQGLAPVARLREDAGLLQQRLDDLQKERQKIADTVRSRCRVLGTTVSKAVQTRRLLDETDVVVIDEAGMVNLPSAWYTAGLARKRVVLAGDFRQLPAVTRGSNNRKARARDTEHSRLWMDRDACPRRRARRSAGRRPRRRLQDGRAQRAVPHAPSYLHRGERGRLSGRTAADRPAGGDAAAALTSDRRHIGAHRHFQPGPGPGEKERPHHQRRP
;
A
#
# COMPACT_ATOMS: atom_id res chain seq x y z
N MET A 1 12.22 31.78 32.01
CA MET A 1 10.78 31.51 32.22
C MET A 1 10.19 31.03 30.90
N ALA A 2 9.81 29.76 30.79
CA ALA A 2 8.91 29.20 29.75
C ALA A 2 8.68 27.69 30.01
N GLU A 3 8.42 27.31 31.25
CA GLU A 3 8.40 25.88 31.68
C GLU A 3 7.05 25.55 32.34
N LYS A 4 5.95 25.99 31.71
CA LYS A 4 4.58 25.94 32.26
C LYS A 4 3.49 25.51 31.25
N GLN A 5 3.88 24.80 30.19
CA GLN A 5 2.94 24.15 29.24
C GLN A 5 3.32 22.69 28.92
N ALA A 6 4.28 22.08 29.63
CA ALA A 6 4.52 20.65 29.51
C ALA A 6 3.47 19.89 30.33
N GLY A 7 2.66 19.06 29.65
CA GLY A 7 1.89 18.01 30.31
C GLY A 7 2.80 17.00 31.03
N PRO A 8 2.24 16.02 31.78
CA PRO A 8 3.04 15.12 32.61
C PRO A 8 4.07 14.27 31.85
N TYR A 9 3.95 14.13 30.52
CA TYR A 9 4.82 13.31 29.68
C TYR A 9 5.67 14.17 28.73
N PRO A 10 6.91 13.76 28.39
CA PRO A 10 7.89 14.58 27.65
C PRO A 10 7.62 14.64 26.13
N ILE A 11 6.35 14.68 25.72
CA ILE A 11 5.89 14.62 24.32
C ILE A 11 6.56 15.71 23.49
N ALA A 12 6.61 16.95 23.98
CA ALA A 12 7.28 18.06 23.30
C ALA A 12 8.79 17.81 23.06
N HIS A 13 9.48 17.14 23.98
CA HIS A 13 10.89 16.79 23.80
C HIS A 13 11.08 15.66 22.79
N LEU A 14 10.24 14.61 22.85
CA LEU A 14 10.26 13.50 21.89
C LEU A 14 9.96 14.01 20.48
N HIS A 15 8.90 14.81 20.33
CA HIS A 15 8.50 15.46 19.09
C HIS A 15 9.63 16.31 18.49
N HIS A 16 10.23 17.20 19.29
CA HIS A 16 11.36 18.01 18.84
C HIS A 16 12.57 17.17 18.43
N ALA A 17 12.84 16.06 19.13
CA ALA A 17 13.94 15.16 18.76
C ALA A 17 13.71 14.44 17.42
N VAL A 18 12.47 14.02 17.15
CA VAL A 18 12.07 13.44 15.85
C VAL A 18 12.18 14.47 14.73
N GLN A 19 11.74 15.71 14.95
CA GLN A 19 11.91 16.81 13.98
C GLN A 19 13.39 17.10 13.67
N LEU A 20 14.26 17.08 14.69
CA LEU A 20 15.71 17.24 14.50
C LEU A 20 16.34 16.07 13.74
N GLU A 21 15.85 14.84 13.93
CA GLU A 21 16.27 13.68 13.15
C GLU A 21 15.85 13.80 11.69
N ILE A 22 14.57 14.12 11.40
CA ILE A 22 14.07 14.35 10.03
C ILE A 22 14.92 15.43 9.36
N ALA A 23 15.13 16.57 10.01
CA ALA A 23 15.97 17.64 9.49
C ALA A 23 17.42 17.18 9.24
N ALA A 24 17.99 16.33 10.10
CA ALA A 24 19.33 15.79 9.92
C ALA A 24 19.42 14.79 8.75
N ILE A 25 18.40 13.95 8.54
CA ILE A 25 18.30 13.06 7.38
C ILE A 25 18.19 13.87 6.09
N LEU A 26 17.28 14.85 6.03
CA LEU A 26 17.09 15.68 4.84
C LEU A 26 18.30 16.58 4.53
N HIS A 27 19.18 16.89 5.49
CA HIS A 27 20.43 17.66 5.26
C HIS A 27 21.70 16.80 5.10
N ASP A 28 21.56 15.49 5.16
CA ASP A 28 22.65 14.54 4.94
C ASP A 28 22.98 14.40 3.45
N ASP A 29 24.22 14.04 3.14
CA ASP A 29 24.62 13.84 1.74
C ASP A 29 24.23 12.47 1.18
N MET A 30 23.62 11.60 2.00
CA MET A 30 23.07 10.30 1.62
C MET A 30 24.12 9.46 0.87
N THR A 31 25.38 9.50 1.32
CA THR A 31 26.54 8.94 0.59
C THR A 31 26.47 7.42 0.43
N ASN A 32 25.82 6.73 1.38
CA ASN A 32 25.63 5.28 1.36
C ASN A 32 24.24 4.86 0.84
N ALA A 33 23.37 5.81 0.48
CA ALA A 33 22.04 5.51 -0.02
C ALA A 33 22.07 5.21 -1.52
N GLU A 34 21.18 4.34 -1.98
CA GLU A 34 21.01 4.07 -3.40
C GLU A 34 20.34 5.27 -4.10
N LYS A 35 20.94 5.74 -5.20
CA LYS A 35 20.48 6.94 -5.92
C LYS A 35 20.22 6.66 -7.39
N VAL A 36 19.18 7.28 -7.93
CA VAL A 36 18.92 7.36 -9.37
C VAL A 36 19.32 8.75 -9.85
N SER A 37 20.15 8.83 -10.90
CA SER A 37 20.58 10.10 -11.49
C SER A 37 19.71 10.47 -12.67
N LEU A 38 19.19 11.70 -12.65
CA LEU A 38 18.37 12.32 -13.68
C LEU A 38 19.18 13.40 -14.40
N ARG A 39 18.95 13.55 -15.71
CA ARG A 39 19.66 14.49 -16.59
C ARG A 39 18.71 15.24 -17.49
N ASP A 40 19.20 16.34 -18.06
CA ASP A 40 18.54 17.07 -19.15
C ASP A 40 17.11 17.47 -18.78
N GLY A 41 16.95 17.94 -17.54
CA GLY A 41 15.66 18.27 -16.96
C GLY A 41 15.08 19.55 -17.51
N ARG A 42 13.76 19.57 -17.70
CA ARG A 42 12.99 20.73 -18.15
C ARG A 42 11.70 20.87 -17.32
N LEU A 43 11.42 22.08 -16.85
CA LEU A 43 10.11 22.42 -16.28
C LEU A 43 9.04 22.36 -17.38
N VAL A 44 7.97 21.59 -17.15
CA VAL A 44 6.85 21.39 -18.09
C VAL A 44 5.64 22.18 -17.64
N GLN A 45 5.29 22.09 -16.35
CA GLN A 45 4.11 22.70 -15.76
C GLN A 45 4.42 23.19 -14.34
N GLN A 46 3.75 24.25 -13.92
CA GLN A 46 3.76 24.72 -12.53
C GLN A 46 2.32 25.05 -12.11
N SER A 47 1.90 24.54 -10.96
CA SER A 47 0.57 24.74 -10.39
C SER A 47 0.72 25.13 -8.92
N GLY A 48 0.65 26.43 -8.64
CA GLY A 48 0.95 26.97 -7.31
C GLY A 48 2.40 26.69 -6.89
N ALA A 49 2.58 25.95 -5.79
CA ALA A 49 3.89 25.52 -5.28
C ALA A 49 4.45 24.29 -6.01
N GLU A 50 3.58 23.48 -6.62
CA GLU A 50 3.96 22.22 -7.26
C GLU A 50 4.52 22.45 -8.67
N ARG A 51 5.65 21.82 -8.97
CA ARG A 51 6.36 21.89 -10.25
C ARG A 51 6.49 20.51 -10.87
N GLU A 52 6.13 20.38 -12.14
CA GLU A 52 6.32 19.18 -12.93
C GLU A 52 7.55 19.33 -13.84
N TYR A 53 8.49 18.41 -13.67
CA TYR A 53 9.73 18.31 -14.43
C TYR A 53 9.78 17.04 -15.26
N LEU A 54 10.38 17.14 -16.45
CA LEU A 54 10.64 16.00 -17.32
C LEU A 54 12.15 15.81 -17.46
N PHE A 55 12.64 14.61 -17.15
CA PHE A 55 14.06 14.25 -17.15
C PHE A 55 14.34 13.02 -18.02
N SER A 56 15.59 12.94 -18.51
CA SER A 56 16.17 11.72 -19.08
C SER A 56 16.87 10.89 -17.99
N CYS A 57 16.74 9.57 -18.03
CA CYS A 57 17.43 8.65 -17.12
C CYS A 57 18.07 7.49 -17.89
N LYS A 58 19.35 7.19 -17.61
CA LYS A 58 20.10 6.10 -18.26
C LYS A 58 19.78 4.70 -17.69
N GLY A 59 19.19 4.63 -16.50
CA GLY A 59 18.95 3.37 -15.81
C GLY A 59 17.89 3.56 -14.73
N TRP A 60 16.64 3.39 -15.11
CA TRP A 60 15.50 3.40 -14.18
C TRP A 60 15.46 2.10 -13.39
N LYS A 61 15.27 2.19 -12.08
CA LYS A 61 15.12 1.03 -11.18
C LYS A 61 13.64 0.89 -10.85
N SER A 62 13.07 -0.29 -11.05
CA SER A 62 11.64 -0.56 -10.83
C SER A 62 11.17 -0.19 -9.41
N ALA A 63 12.03 -0.38 -8.40
CA ALA A 63 11.76 -0.03 -7.00
C ALA A 63 11.44 1.46 -6.76
N PHE A 64 11.92 2.37 -7.63
CA PHE A 64 11.72 3.82 -7.49
C PHE A 64 10.37 4.30 -8.04
N GLY A 65 9.56 3.43 -8.65
CA GLY A 65 8.24 3.78 -9.20
C GLY A 65 7.06 3.58 -8.24
N SER A 66 7.30 3.17 -6.99
CA SER A 66 6.25 2.72 -6.05
C SER A 66 6.44 3.20 -4.61
N LYS A 67 7.28 4.22 -4.39
CA LYS A 67 7.66 4.74 -3.07
C LYS A 67 7.68 6.27 -3.08
N ASP A 68 7.48 6.86 -1.91
CA ASP A 68 7.79 8.27 -1.67
C ASP A 68 9.29 8.51 -1.91
N LEU A 69 9.64 9.51 -2.72
CA LEU A 69 11.03 9.83 -3.04
C LEU A 69 11.42 11.21 -2.52
N LEU A 70 12.72 11.43 -2.45
CA LEU A 70 13.32 12.73 -2.28
C LEU A 70 14.15 13.10 -3.52
N ILE A 71 14.04 14.35 -3.97
CA ILE A 71 14.85 14.94 -5.02
C ILE A 71 15.82 15.99 -4.47
N ARG A 72 16.99 16.13 -5.11
CA ARG A 72 17.90 17.26 -4.95
C ARG A 72 18.70 17.48 -6.23
N THR A 73 19.00 18.72 -6.61
CA THR A 73 19.93 18.98 -7.72
C THR A 73 21.35 18.52 -7.34
N SER A 74 22.09 17.91 -8.27
CA SER A 74 23.37 17.23 -7.95
C SER A 74 24.48 18.13 -7.41
N ARG A 75 24.31 19.45 -7.48
CA ARG A 75 25.26 20.47 -6.96
C ARG A 75 24.75 21.19 -5.70
N SER A 76 23.49 20.98 -5.30
CA SER A 76 22.94 21.63 -4.11
C SER A 76 23.49 21.01 -2.82
N ARG A 77 23.73 21.89 -1.84
CA ARG A 77 24.02 21.53 -0.44
C ARG A 77 22.83 21.77 0.50
N GLY A 78 21.70 22.17 -0.07
CA GLY A 78 20.43 22.34 0.65
C GLY A 78 19.82 20.99 1.07
N PRO A 79 18.63 21.03 1.69
CA PRO A 79 17.90 19.82 2.01
C PRO A 79 17.54 19.01 0.75
N TRP A 80 17.32 17.72 0.95
CA TRP A 80 16.51 16.90 0.05
C TRP A 80 15.04 17.27 0.24
N GLU A 81 14.28 17.33 -0.85
CA GLU A 81 12.88 17.75 -0.87
C GLU A 81 12.01 16.64 -1.47
N ARG A 82 10.72 16.56 -1.11
CA ARG A 82 9.85 15.46 -1.56
C ARG A 82 9.56 15.52 -3.05
N ALA A 83 9.46 14.34 -3.66
CA ALA A 83 9.07 14.18 -5.04
C ALA A 83 8.34 12.87 -5.30
N GLU A 84 7.41 12.90 -6.24
CA GLU A 84 6.90 11.69 -6.91
C GLU A 84 7.59 11.55 -8.27
N ALA A 85 7.91 10.33 -8.69
CA ALA A 85 8.53 10.09 -10.00
C ALA A 85 7.89 8.91 -10.73
N ALA A 86 7.49 9.15 -11.98
CA ALA A 86 6.87 8.14 -12.85
C ALA A 86 7.62 8.05 -14.19
N ARG A 87 7.84 6.83 -14.67
CA ARG A 87 8.42 6.59 -16.00
C ARG A 87 7.32 6.59 -17.05
N LEU A 88 7.45 7.47 -18.04
CA LEU A 88 6.52 7.61 -19.16
C LEU A 88 6.79 6.56 -20.27
N PRO A 89 5.83 6.30 -21.17
CA PRO A 89 6.01 5.36 -22.28
C PRO A 89 7.14 5.72 -23.26
N ASP A 90 7.48 7.00 -23.39
CA ASP A 90 8.63 7.47 -24.19
C ASP A 90 9.99 7.25 -23.50
N GLY A 91 9.98 6.65 -22.31
CA GLY A 91 11.15 6.31 -21.51
C GLY A 91 11.66 7.42 -20.59
N LYS A 92 11.11 8.65 -20.68
CA LYS A 92 11.46 9.76 -19.79
C LYS A 92 10.86 9.60 -18.41
N ILE A 93 11.41 10.33 -17.44
CA ILE A 93 10.94 10.37 -16.06
C ILE A 93 10.22 11.69 -15.85
N ARG A 94 8.92 11.65 -15.58
CA ARG A 94 8.17 12.76 -14.99
C ARG A 94 8.49 12.79 -13.50
N VAL A 95 8.81 13.96 -12.97
CA VAL A 95 8.99 14.20 -11.54
C VAL A 95 8.12 15.36 -11.11
N THR A 96 7.28 15.16 -10.10
CA THR A 96 6.43 16.18 -9.50
C THR A 96 6.98 16.52 -8.11
N THR A 97 7.20 17.80 -7.81
CA THR A 97 7.84 18.24 -6.56
C THR A 97 7.52 19.71 -6.25
N GLU A 98 7.50 20.07 -4.95
CA GLU A 98 7.47 21.47 -4.51
C GLU A 98 8.85 22.15 -4.57
N ALA A 99 9.91 21.39 -4.87
CA ALA A 99 11.28 21.89 -4.94
C ALA A 99 11.51 22.80 -6.16
N ASP A 100 12.26 23.89 -5.99
CA ASP A 100 12.72 24.70 -7.13
C ASP A 100 14.05 24.18 -7.67
N LEU A 101 13.97 23.48 -8.81
CA LEU A 101 15.15 22.96 -9.52
C LEU A 101 15.63 23.94 -10.61
N GLY A 102 15.01 25.13 -10.74
CA GLY A 102 15.16 26.05 -11.85
C GLY A 102 14.41 25.61 -13.11
N ALA A 103 14.42 26.41 -14.18
CA ALA A 103 13.66 26.09 -15.40
C ALA A 103 14.22 24.90 -16.23
N ALA A 104 15.54 24.67 -16.15
CA ALA A 104 16.25 23.62 -16.90
C ALA A 104 17.35 22.94 -16.04
N PRO A 105 16.99 22.11 -15.04
CA PRO A 105 17.95 21.43 -14.18
C PRO A 105 18.82 20.42 -14.94
N ALA A 106 20.10 20.77 -15.14
CA ALA A 106 21.04 19.92 -15.87
C ALA A 106 21.21 18.51 -15.28
N ASN A 107 21.27 18.39 -13.93
CA ASN A 107 21.36 17.10 -13.24
C ASN A 107 20.64 17.15 -11.88
N ALA A 108 19.83 16.13 -11.60
CA ALA A 108 19.20 15.89 -10.30
C ALA A 108 19.43 14.45 -9.84
N GLN A 109 19.20 14.19 -8.56
CA GLN A 109 19.26 12.86 -7.95
C GLN A 109 17.94 12.57 -7.25
N LEU A 110 17.46 11.34 -7.39
CA LEU A 110 16.38 10.76 -6.58
C LEU A 110 16.97 9.76 -5.58
N VAL A 111 16.41 9.71 -4.38
CA VAL A 111 16.65 8.72 -3.31
C VAL A 111 15.30 8.38 -2.67
N GLU A 112 15.17 7.23 -2.01
CA GLU A 112 13.94 6.87 -1.28
C GLU A 112 13.74 7.74 -0.03
N ASP A 113 12.49 8.09 0.33
CA ASP A 113 12.19 8.88 1.54
C ASP A 113 12.13 8.01 2.81
N ASP A 114 13.30 7.74 3.41
CA ASP A 114 13.41 7.09 4.72
C ASP A 114 12.73 7.86 5.87
N THR A 115 12.32 9.13 5.67
CA THR A 115 11.72 9.94 6.74
C THR A 115 10.24 9.64 7.01
N ALA A 116 9.54 8.95 6.11
CA ALA A 116 8.10 8.70 6.21
C ALA A 116 7.66 8.08 7.56
N GLY A 117 8.45 7.17 8.12
CA GLY A 117 8.19 6.58 9.44
C GLY A 117 8.35 7.57 10.61
N LEU A 118 9.28 8.52 10.51
CA LEU A 118 9.48 9.57 11.51
C LEU A 118 8.42 10.68 11.38
N VAL A 119 7.99 11.00 10.16
CA VAL A 119 6.90 11.95 9.91
C VAL A 119 5.59 11.42 10.49
N ALA A 120 5.25 10.15 10.23
CA ALA A 120 4.12 9.51 10.89
C ALA A 120 4.23 9.53 12.43
N LEU A 121 5.44 9.35 12.99
CA LEU A 121 5.67 9.45 14.44
C LEU A 121 5.40 10.85 15.00
N THR A 122 5.81 11.89 14.25
CA THR A 122 5.56 13.30 14.58
C THR A 122 4.05 13.54 14.75
N GLU A 123 3.25 13.17 13.75
CA GLU A 123 1.77 13.25 13.81
C GLU A 123 1.18 12.49 15.02
N ARG A 124 1.73 11.31 15.34
CA ARG A 124 1.27 10.51 16.50
C ARG A 124 1.56 11.17 17.84
N LEU A 125 2.70 11.87 17.94
CA LEU A 125 3.10 12.56 19.15
C LEU A 125 2.31 13.87 19.34
N GLU A 126 1.88 14.53 18.27
CA GLU A 126 1.01 15.71 18.35
C GLU A 126 -0.43 15.39 18.79
N GLN A 127 -0.94 14.18 18.47
CA GLN A 127 -2.30 13.74 18.78
C GLN A 127 -2.38 12.54 19.74
N PRO A 128 -1.79 12.60 20.96
CA PRO A 128 -1.62 11.44 21.84
C PRO A 128 -2.92 10.79 22.33
N GLY A 129 -4.05 11.51 22.26
CA GLY A 129 -5.39 10.99 22.58
C GLY A 129 -6.43 11.16 21.47
N GLY A 130 -6.05 11.65 20.28
CA GLY A 130 -6.97 11.91 19.16
C GLY A 130 -7.19 10.72 18.22
N GLY A 131 -6.29 9.73 18.24
CA GLY A 131 -6.34 8.54 17.38
C GLY A 131 -6.85 7.30 18.11
N THR A 132 -7.55 6.43 17.37
CA THR A 132 -7.90 5.08 17.79
C THR A 132 -6.81 4.09 17.32
N PRO A 133 -6.23 3.23 18.19
CA PRO A 133 -6.46 3.14 19.63
C PRO A 133 -5.77 4.28 20.42
N ALA A 134 -6.44 4.76 21.47
CA ALA A 134 -5.91 5.82 22.33
C ALA A 134 -4.66 5.35 23.10
N MET A 135 -3.65 6.22 23.22
CA MET A 135 -2.36 5.85 23.79
C MET A 135 -2.42 5.74 25.32
N ASN A 136 -1.95 4.62 25.86
CA ASN A 136 -1.68 4.44 27.28
C ASN A 136 -0.40 5.21 27.67
N LEU A 137 -0.57 6.49 27.97
CA LEU A 137 0.52 7.36 28.39
C LEU A 137 1.23 6.86 29.66
N THR A 138 0.56 6.12 30.55
CA THR A 138 1.19 5.51 31.73
C THR A 138 2.23 4.45 31.31
N ALA A 139 1.88 3.57 30.37
CA ALA A 139 2.80 2.55 29.86
C ALA A 139 3.98 3.16 29.10
N ALA A 140 3.71 4.18 28.27
CA ALA A 140 4.74 4.94 27.58
C ALA A 140 5.68 5.67 28.56
N GLY A 141 5.12 6.31 29.59
CA GLY A 141 5.82 7.02 30.66
C GLY A 141 6.88 6.20 31.37
N TRP A 142 6.69 4.89 31.51
CA TRP A 142 7.67 4.02 32.15
C TRP A 142 9.04 4.03 31.45
N LEU A 143 9.09 4.17 30.12
CA LEU A 143 10.37 4.19 29.37
C LEU A 143 11.21 5.44 29.65
N VAL A 144 10.55 6.55 29.98
CA VAL A 144 11.19 7.81 30.37
C VAL A 144 11.40 7.93 31.88
N GLY A 145 11.05 6.88 32.65
CA GLY A 145 11.22 6.82 34.11
C GLY A 145 10.09 7.49 34.90
N GLN A 146 8.93 7.71 34.28
CA GLN A 146 7.74 8.26 34.89
C GLN A 146 6.76 7.14 35.29
N GLY A 147 5.99 7.34 36.36
CA GLY A 147 5.10 6.31 36.90
C GLY A 147 5.84 5.17 37.64
N LYS A 148 5.08 4.17 38.09
CA LYS A 148 5.59 2.99 38.80
C LYS A 148 4.84 1.74 38.32
N PRO A 149 5.41 0.91 37.42
CA PRO A 149 4.77 -0.32 36.98
C PRO A 149 4.69 -1.33 38.14
N LYS A 150 3.62 -2.11 38.20
CA LYS A 150 3.53 -3.27 39.09
C LYS A 150 4.48 -4.35 38.59
N ILE A 151 5.42 -4.75 39.44
CA ILE A 151 6.38 -5.83 39.15
C ILE A 151 6.01 -7.05 39.99
N GLY A 152 5.93 -8.21 39.35
CA GLY A 152 5.53 -9.46 39.96
C GLY A 152 6.15 -10.66 39.24
N ARG A 153 5.64 -11.85 39.53
CA ARG A 153 5.94 -13.08 38.79
C ARG A 153 4.69 -13.93 38.67
N CYS A 154 4.54 -14.61 37.54
CA CYS A 154 3.52 -15.63 37.37
C CYS A 154 3.92 -16.89 38.14
N THR A 155 3.23 -17.14 39.25
CA THR A 155 3.43 -18.34 40.10
C THR A 155 2.97 -19.63 39.43
N ASP A 156 2.03 -19.53 38.50
CA ASP A 156 1.42 -20.63 37.75
C ASP A 156 1.85 -20.59 36.26
N THR A 157 3.16 -20.53 36.01
CA THR A 157 3.68 -20.43 34.63
C THR A 157 3.39 -21.70 33.81
N GLU A 158 3.31 -22.88 34.45
CA GLU A 158 3.02 -24.16 33.78
C GLU A 158 1.64 -24.16 33.10
N ARG A 159 0.63 -23.53 33.71
CA ARG A 159 -0.70 -23.37 33.11
C ARG A 159 -0.70 -22.57 31.80
N PHE A 160 0.20 -21.59 31.69
CA PHE A 160 0.26 -20.68 30.54
C PHE A 160 1.36 -21.03 29.55
N VAL A 161 2.26 -21.95 29.87
CA VAL A 161 3.36 -22.37 29.00
C VAL A 161 3.44 -23.89 29.09
N PRO A 162 2.82 -24.63 28.15
CA PRO A 162 2.77 -26.09 28.19
C PRO A 162 4.16 -26.74 28.22
N GLY A 163 4.34 -27.72 29.11
CA GLY A 163 5.60 -28.41 29.32
C GLY A 163 6.72 -27.50 29.81
N TYR A 164 6.40 -26.39 30.50
CA TYR A 164 7.37 -25.38 30.91
C TYR A 164 8.49 -25.97 31.76
N ARG A 165 8.17 -26.87 32.70
CA ARG A 165 9.18 -27.64 33.45
C ARG A 165 10.15 -28.40 32.55
N ASP A 166 9.67 -28.99 31.46
CA ASP A 166 10.46 -29.85 30.58
C ASP A 166 11.22 -29.10 29.48
N ARG A 167 10.87 -27.82 29.21
CA ARG A 167 11.61 -26.97 28.26
C ARG A 167 13.07 -26.79 28.68
N GLN A 168 13.98 -26.74 27.71
CA GLN A 168 15.42 -26.55 27.94
C GLN A 168 15.80 -25.09 28.26
N LEU A 169 15.10 -24.47 29.21
CA LEU A 169 15.36 -23.13 29.72
C LEU A 169 16.21 -23.18 30.99
N ASN A 170 17.29 -22.39 31.03
CA ASN A 170 18.08 -22.21 32.25
C ASN A 170 17.35 -21.34 33.29
N THR A 171 17.81 -21.34 34.54
CA THR A 171 17.16 -20.62 35.66
C THR A 171 16.95 -19.12 35.41
N ARG A 172 17.82 -18.46 34.62
CA ARG A 172 17.68 -17.03 34.30
C ARG A 172 16.63 -16.80 33.21
N GLN A 173 16.61 -17.64 32.20
CA GLN A 173 15.57 -17.65 31.15
C GLN A 173 14.19 -17.93 31.76
N ARG A 174 14.08 -18.96 32.62
CA ARG A 174 12.86 -19.28 33.37
C ARG A 174 12.31 -18.09 34.15
N ARG A 175 13.16 -17.47 34.98
CA ARG A 175 12.83 -16.25 35.73
C ARG A 175 12.39 -15.10 34.83
N ALA A 176 12.96 -14.96 33.63
CA ALA A 176 12.55 -13.91 32.68
C ALA A 176 11.12 -14.15 32.16
N VAL A 177 10.77 -15.40 31.84
CA VAL A 177 9.39 -15.79 31.48
C VAL A 177 8.43 -15.54 32.65
N GLU A 178 8.72 -16.07 33.84
CA GLU A 178 7.91 -15.87 35.06
C GLU A 178 7.63 -14.39 35.32
N GLN A 179 8.66 -13.54 35.23
CA GLN A 179 8.57 -12.12 35.55
C GLN A 179 7.79 -11.35 34.47
N ALA A 180 8.00 -11.65 33.19
CA ALA A 180 7.25 -11.03 32.09
C ALA A 180 5.76 -11.39 32.08
N LEU A 181 5.41 -12.62 32.45
CA LEU A 181 4.02 -13.06 32.59
C LEU A 181 3.31 -12.52 33.85
N GLY A 182 4.04 -11.86 34.76
CA GLY A 182 3.53 -11.34 36.03
C GLY A 182 3.79 -9.85 36.31
N SER A 183 4.35 -9.10 35.35
CA SER A 183 4.70 -7.68 35.52
C SER A 183 4.11 -6.80 34.42
N GLU A 184 3.78 -5.56 34.76
CA GLU A 184 3.37 -4.53 33.81
C GLU A 184 4.53 -4.05 32.92
N LEU A 185 5.78 -4.13 33.41
CA LEU A 185 6.99 -3.82 32.65
C LEU A 185 8.09 -4.85 32.93
N THR A 186 8.72 -5.39 31.89
CA THR A 186 9.89 -6.26 32.03
C THR A 186 10.99 -5.94 31.02
N PHE A 187 12.23 -5.84 31.50
CA PHE A 187 13.43 -5.72 30.68
C PHE A 187 14.20 -7.05 30.68
N ILE A 188 14.44 -7.61 29.50
CA ILE A 188 15.16 -8.87 29.29
C ILE A 188 16.48 -8.56 28.59
N TRP A 189 17.57 -8.61 29.34
CA TRP A 189 18.91 -8.49 28.75
C TRP A 189 19.37 -9.84 28.22
N GLY A 190 19.55 -9.95 26.90
CA GLY A 190 19.98 -11.17 26.21
C GLY A 190 21.13 -10.91 25.24
N PRO A 191 22.39 -11.12 25.65
CA PRO A 191 23.55 -11.10 24.75
C PRO A 191 23.45 -12.09 23.58
N PRO A 192 24.31 -11.97 22.53
CA PRO A 192 24.32 -12.89 21.39
C PRO A 192 24.37 -14.36 21.81
N GLY A 193 23.61 -15.23 21.14
CA GLY A 193 23.59 -16.67 21.39
C GLY A 193 22.89 -17.13 22.68
N THR A 194 22.35 -16.23 23.51
CA THR A 194 21.74 -16.61 24.82
C THR A 194 20.31 -17.15 24.76
N GLY A 195 19.79 -17.49 23.58
CA GLY A 195 18.44 -18.01 23.40
C GLY A 195 17.32 -17.00 23.70
N LYS A 196 17.59 -15.69 23.56
CA LYS A 196 16.62 -14.61 23.81
C LYS A 196 15.30 -14.82 23.05
N THR A 197 15.35 -15.21 21.78
CA THR A 197 14.18 -15.48 20.94
C THR A 197 13.29 -16.59 21.51
N GLU A 198 13.87 -17.62 22.14
CA GLU A 198 13.14 -18.72 22.78
C GLU A 198 12.37 -18.25 24.04
N VAL A 199 13.02 -17.39 24.83
CA VAL A 199 12.39 -16.73 25.99
C VAL A 199 11.24 -15.83 25.55
N VAL A 200 11.48 -15.03 24.51
CA VAL A 200 10.48 -14.12 23.91
C VAL A 200 9.28 -14.90 23.37
N ALA A 201 9.50 -15.98 22.61
CA ALA A 201 8.42 -16.83 22.09
C ALA A 201 7.59 -17.47 23.22
N SER A 202 8.25 -17.97 24.27
CA SER A 202 7.59 -18.51 25.46
C SER A 202 6.76 -17.45 26.23
N ILE A 203 7.19 -16.19 26.22
CA ILE A 203 6.43 -15.07 26.81
C ILE A 203 5.21 -14.70 25.95
N VAL A 204 5.35 -14.72 24.61
CA VAL A 204 4.24 -14.47 23.70
C VAL A 204 3.17 -15.56 23.82
N GLU A 205 3.58 -16.83 23.84
CA GLU A 205 2.69 -17.97 24.12
C GLU A 205 1.98 -17.82 25.47
N GLY A 206 2.73 -17.52 26.54
CA GLY A 206 2.14 -17.34 27.86
C GLY A 206 1.20 -16.15 27.97
N CYS A 207 1.45 -15.06 27.24
CA CYS A 207 0.50 -13.95 27.14
C CYS A 207 -0.76 -14.35 26.37
N TYR A 208 -0.61 -15.05 25.23
CA TYR A 208 -1.73 -15.56 24.45
C TYR A 208 -2.62 -16.50 25.29
N ARG A 209 -2.04 -17.48 26.00
CA ARG A 209 -2.77 -18.42 26.89
C ARG A 209 -3.33 -17.77 28.17
N GLN A 210 -2.97 -16.51 28.45
CA GLN A 210 -3.63 -15.65 29.44
C GLN A 210 -4.79 -14.82 28.83
N ASP A 211 -5.26 -15.20 27.65
CA ASP A 211 -6.28 -14.52 26.85
C ASP A 211 -5.92 -13.05 26.53
N LEU A 212 -4.63 -12.77 26.32
CA LEU A 212 -4.15 -11.43 25.95
C LEU A 212 -3.87 -11.31 24.45
N ARG A 213 -4.12 -10.13 23.87
CA ARG A 213 -3.67 -9.78 22.50
C ARG A 213 -2.26 -9.21 22.53
N VAL A 214 -1.36 -9.81 21.74
CA VAL A 214 0.07 -9.50 21.73
C VAL A 214 0.47 -8.81 20.42
N LEU A 215 1.06 -7.61 20.53
CA LEU A 215 1.78 -6.95 19.45
C LEU A 215 3.27 -7.20 19.63
N PHE A 216 3.84 -8.05 18.76
CA PHE A 216 5.26 -8.33 18.70
C PHE A 216 5.95 -7.41 17.68
N LEU A 217 7.02 -6.74 18.13
CA LEU A 217 7.74 -5.73 17.38
C LEU A 217 9.24 -6.03 17.35
N ALA A 218 9.87 -5.77 16.21
CA ALA A 218 11.32 -5.74 16.08
C ALA A 218 11.76 -4.64 15.09
N PRO A 219 13.02 -4.20 15.08
CA PRO A 219 13.49 -3.13 14.18
C PRO A 219 13.61 -3.57 12.71
N THR A 220 13.78 -4.86 12.42
CA THR A 220 14.02 -5.39 11.06
C THR A 220 13.07 -6.55 10.73
N HIS A 221 12.74 -6.72 9.44
CA HIS A 221 11.88 -7.82 8.98
C HIS A 221 12.43 -9.19 9.40
N VAL A 222 13.74 -9.40 9.24
CA VAL A 222 14.42 -10.65 9.63
C VAL A 222 14.26 -10.95 11.12
N ALA A 223 14.37 -9.95 12.01
CA ALA A 223 14.17 -10.14 13.44
C ALA A 223 12.70 -10.46 13.79
N VAL A 224 11.73 -9.84 13.10
CA VAL A 224 10.31 -10.18 13.24
C VAL A 224 10.08 -11.64 12.85
N ASP A 225 10.61 -12.05 11.70
CA ASP A 225 10.31 -13.35 11.10
C ASP A 225 10.98 -14.51 11.85
N GLN A 226 12.22 -14.33 12.32
CA GLN A 226 12.91 -15.31 13.15
C GLN A 226 12.18 -15.57 14.48
N ALA A 227 11.61 -14.52 15.08
CA ALA A 227 10.83 -14.63 16.30
C ALA A 227 9.44 -15.24 16.04
N LEU A 228 8.76 -14.81 14.97
CA LEU A 228 7.49 -15.38 14.54
C LEU A 228 7.61 -16.88 14.22
N LEU A 229 8.70 -17.35 13.60
CA LEU A 229 8.91 -18.77 13.34
C LEU A 229 8.83 -19.60 14.63
N ARG A 230 9.44 -19.11 15.72
CA ARG A 230 9.37 -19.75 17.05
C ARG A 230 7.99 -19.64 17.70
N MET A 231 7.31 -18.51 17.53
CA MET A 231 5.93 -18.35 18.03
C MET A 231 4.96 -19.29 17.29
N CYS A 232 5.14 -19.46 15.98
CA CYS A 232 4.36 -20.40 15.17
C CYS A 232 4.68 -21.85 15.54
N ASP A 233 5.95 -22.21 15.77
CA ASP A 233 6.34 -23.55 16.26
C ASP A 233 5.58 -23.94 17.56
N LEU A 234 5.31 -22.96 18.44
CA LEU A 234 4.58 -23.16 19.70
C LEU A 234 3.04 -23.12 19.54
N LEU A 235 2.53 -22.30 18.62
CA LEU A 235 1.09 -22.02 18.47
C LEU A 235 0.41 -22.77 17.31
N ALA A 236 1.15 -23.48 16.45
CA ALA A 236 0.62 -24.18 15.27
C ALA A 236 -0.41 -25.29 15.58
N ARG A 237 -0.57 -25.68 16.85
CA ARG A 237 -1.57 -26.65 17.31
C ARG A 237 -2.85 -26.02 17.86
N GLU A 238 -2.92 -24.69 17.93
CA GLU A 238 -4.13 -24.00 18.40
C GLU A 238 -5.21 -24.02 17.31
N PRO A 239 -6.50 -24.26 17.63
CA PRO A 239 -7.56 -24.44 16.63
C PRO A 239 -7.73 -23.28 15.65
N GLU A 240 -7.50 -22.05 16.11
CA GLU A 240 -7.65 -20.84 15.29
C GLU A 240 -6.39 -20.50 14.48
N PHE A 241 -5.28 -21.26 14.62
CA PHE A 241 -3.99 -20.93 14.01
C PHE A 241 -4.08 -20.69 12.50
N GLU A 242 -4.63 -21.67 11.78
CA GLU A 242 -4.84 -21.56 10.33
C GLU A 242 -5.75 -20.38 9.92
N SER A 243 -6.66 -19.96 10.81
CA SER A 243 -7.63 -18.90 10.55
C SER A 243 -7.12 -17.49 10.88
N GLY A 244 -5.83 -17.38 11.22
CA GLY A 244 -5.14 -16.12 11.48
C GLY A 244 -4.98 -15.75 12.96
N LEU A 245 -4.83 -16.71 13.87
CA LEU A 245 -4.47 -16.44 15.27
C LEU A 245 -3.14 -15.68 15.37
N VAL A 246 -2.13 -16.15 14.65
CA VAL A 246 -0.84 -15.46 14.47
C VAL A 246 -0.87 -14.79 13.10
N GLN A 247 -0.43 -13.53 13.02
CA GLN A 247 -0.34 -12.81 11.75
C GLN A 247 0.96 -12.04 11.61
N ARG A 248 1.38 -11.81 10.37
CA ARG A 248 2.52 -10.98 10.00
C ARG A 248 2.04 -9.79 9.18
N ALA A 249 2.30 -8.57 9.66
CA ALA A 249 2.04 -7.36 8.89
C ALA A 249 3.34 -6.83 8.25
N GLY A 250 3.33 -6.71 6.92
CA GLY A 250 4.51 -6.39 6.09
C GLY A 250 5.30 -7.64 5.69
N ASP A 251 6.20 -7.48 4.72
CA ASP A 251 6.78 -8.60 3.97
C ASP A 251 7.58 -9.59 4.82
N ILE A 252 7.45 -10.88 4.50
CA ILE A 252 8.24 -11.97 5.08
C ILE A 252 9.56 -12.06 4.32
N ALA A 253 10.66 -11.75 4.99
CA ALA A 253 12.02 -11.77 4.45
C ALA A 253 12.72 -13.13 4.68
N VAL A 254 12.29 -13.92 5.65
CA VAL A 254 12.90 -15.23 5.98
C VAL A 254 12.15 -16.37 5.28
N ALA A 255 12.80 -17.00 4.31
CA ALA A 255 12.23 -18.08 3.51
C ALA A 255 11.63 -19.22 4.34
N SER A 256 12.32 -19.68 5.39
CA SER A 256 11.82 -20.77 6.25
C SER A 256 10.56 -20.44 7.06
N LEU A 257 10.25 -19.16 7.26
CA LEU A 257 8.95 -18.75 7.80
C LEU A 257 7.87 -18.79 6.70
N ALA A 258 8.18 -18.25 5.51
CA ALA A 258 7.26 -18.21 4.38
C ALA A 258 6.85 -19.63 3.91
N GLU A 259 7.82 -20.54 3.79
CA GLU A 259 7.61 -21.94 3.38
C GLU A 259 6.80 -22.74 4.41
N LYS A 260 7.04 -22.52 5.70
CA LYS A 260 6.43 -23.34 6.77
C LYS A 260 5.07 -22.83 7.25
N TYR A 261 4.89 -21.51 7.29
CA TYR A 261 3.75 -20.86 7.93
C TYR A 261 3.15 -19.68 7.13
N GLY A 262 3.63 -19.39 5.93
CA GLY A 262 3.20 -18.22 5.14
C GLY A 262 1.69 -18.18 4.89
N GLU A 263 1.09 -19.31 4.56
CA GLU A 263 -0.36 -19.45 4.30
C GLU A 263 -1.24 -19.22 5.54
N GLN A 264 -0.70 -19.39 6.74
CA GLN A 264 -1.41 -19.27 8.01
C GLN A 264 -1.20 -17.93 8.73
N ILE A 265 -0.19 -17.13 8.31
CA ILE A 265 0.15 -15.85 8.97
C ILE A 265 0.07 -14.63 8.05
N ASP A 266 0.09 -14.80 6.73
CA ASP A 266 -0.09 -13.69 5.79
C ASP A 266 -1.59 -13.38 5.64
N ARG A 267 -1.96 -12.13 5.96
CA ARG A 267 -3.35 -11.67 5.95
C ARG A 267 -4.03 -11.82 4.60
N SER A 268 -3.32 -11.62 3.49
CA SER A 268 -3.92 -11.79 2.16
C SER A 268 -4.20 -13.26 1.90
N ARG A 269 -3.19 -14.12 2.08
CA ARG A 269 -3.31 -15.57 1.82
C ARG A 269 -4.39 -16.24 2.66
N ILE A 270 -4.50 -15.88 3.95
CA ILE A 270 -5.58 -16.39 4.81
C ILE A 270 -6.94 -15.93 4.28
N ALA A 271 -7.08 -14.67 3.87
CA ALA A 271 -8.33 -14.14 3.33
C ALA A 271 -8.69 -14.80 2.00
N ASP A 272 -7.74 -14.94 1.07
CA ASP A 272 -7.92 -15.58 -0.24
C ASP A 272 -8.31 -17.06 -0.07
N ARG A 273 -7.65 -17.79 0.84
CA ARG A 273 -7.98 -19.19 1.15
C ARG A 273 -9.38 -19.35 1.76
N LEU A 274 -9.81 -18.43 2.62
CA LEU A 274 -11.17 -18.44 3.19
C LEU A 274 -12.23 -17.93 2.20
N ALA A 275 -11.85 -17.13 1.21
CA ALA A 275 -12.75 -16.57 0.20
C ALA A 275 -12.91 -17.46 -1.04
N GLY A 276 -12.08 -18.49 -1.24
CA GLY A 276 -12.00 -19.27 -2.48
C GLY A 276 -13.36 -19.75 -3.04
N ASP A 277 -14.24 -20.28 -2.18
CA ASP A 277 -15.58 -20.73 -2.60
C ASP A 277 -16.49 -19.54 -3.00
N LEU A 278 -16.43 -18.43 -2.27
CA LEU A 278 -17.14 -17.20 -2.61
C LEU A 278 -16.61 -16.58 -3.90
N ASP A 279 -15.31 -16.60 -4.13
CA ASP A 279 -14.68 -16.04 -5.32
C ASP A 279 -15.04 -16.85 -6.58
N ALA A 280 -15.11 -18.18 -6.46
CA ALA A 280 -15.63 -19.06 -7.51
C ALA A 280 -17.12 -18.80 -7.79
N GLU A 281 -17.93 -18.57 -6.76
CA GLU A 281 -19.35 -18.22 -6.92
C GLU A 281 -19.56 -16.81 -7.51
N ILE A 282 -18.78 -15.81 -7.07
CA ILE A 282 -18.76 -14.45 -7.63
C ILE A 282 -18.41 -14.49 -9.11
N ALA A 283 -17.38 -15.27 -9.50
CA ALA A 283 -17.01 -15.44 -10.90
C ALA A 283 -18.17 -16.04 -11.72
N ARG A 284 -18.82 -17.09 -11.22
CA ARG A 284 -19.98 -17.72 -11.85
C ARG A 284 -21.15 -16.74 -12.05
N VAL A 285 -21.58 -16.07 -10.97
CA VAL A 285 -22.70 -15.10 -11.02
C VAL A 285 -22.36 -13.90 -11.91
N THR A 286 -21.10 -13.45 -11.95
CA THR A 286 -20.65 -12.39 -12.86
C THR A 286 -20.76 -12.82 -14.32
N THR A 287 -20.37 -14.06 -14.65
CA THR A 287 -20.52 -14.61 -16.01
C THR A 287 -21.99 -14.75 -16.41
N GLU A 288 -22.84 -15.27 -15.53
CA GLU A 288 -24.29 -15.37 -15.76
C GLU A 288 -24.93 -13.99 -16.00
N LEU A 289 -24.62 -13.01 -15.13
CA LEU A 289 -25.13 -11.63 -15.26
C LEU A 289 -24.66 -10.95 -16.56
N ALA A 290 -23.43 -11.19 -17.00
CA ALA A 290 -22.94 -10.68 -18.28
C ALA A 290 -23.71 -11.27 -19.47
N ALA A 291 -24.01 -12.56 -19.46
CA ALA A 291 -24.80 -13.22 -20.50
C ALA A 291 -26.26 -12.70 -20.54
N VAL A 292 -26.90 -12.50 -19.37
CA VAL A 292 -28.25 -11.92 -19.30
C VAL A 292 -28.25 -10.47 -19.82
N ARG A 293 -27.23 -9.65 -19.47
CA ARG A 293 -27.08 -8.28 -19.95
C ARG A 293 -26.88 -8.19 -21.46
N ASP A 294 -26.09 -9.08 -22.06
CA ASP A 294 -25.97 -9.17 -23.52
C ASP A 294 -27.31 -9.53 -24.18
N GLY A 295 -28.08 -10.44 -23.56
CA GLY A 295 -29.45 -10.73 -23.98
C GLY A 295 -30.36 -9.49 -24.01
N ILE A 296 -30.32 -8.67 -22.95
CA ILE A 296 -31.07 -7.39 -22.89
C ILE A 296 -30.60 -6.43 -24.00
N ALA A 297 -29.28 -6.28 -24.19
CA ALA A 297 -28.72 -5.40 -25.20
C ALA A 297 -29.18 -5.76 -26.62
N ARG A 298 -29.27 -7.07 -26.95
CA ARG A 298 -29.81 -7.57 -28.23
C ARG A 298 -31.30 -7.25 -28.40
N HIS A 299 -32.11 -7.41 -27.35
CA HIS A 299 -33.53 -7.00 -27.37
C HIS A 299 -33.68 -5.50 -27.63
N GLU A 300 -32.84 -4.67 -27.01
CA GLU A 300 -32.87 -3.22 -27.21
C GLU A 300 -32.37 -2.79 -28.61
N GLU A 301 -31.39 -3.50 -29.16
CA GLU A 301 -30.94 -3.34 -30.54
C GLU A 301 -32.08 -3.66 -31.53
N ALA A 302 -32.78 -4.78 -31.35
CA ALA A 302 -33.92 -5.17 -32.17
C ALA A 302 -35.10 -4.19 -32.05
N ALA A 303 -35.40 -3.71 -30.84
CA ALA A 303 -36.46 -2.74 -30.60
C ALA A 303 -36.16 -1.37 -31.26
N ARG A 304 -34.90 -0.91 -31.20
CA ARG A 304 -34.44 0.30 -31.91
C ARG A 304 -34.60 0.14 -33.42
N ALA A 305 -34.01 -0.90 -34.02
CA ALA A 305 -34.06 -1.14 -35.47
C ALA A 305 -35.51 -1.29 -36.00
N THR A 306 -36.38 -1.95 -35.23
CA THR A 306 -37.81 -2.07 -35.56
C THR A 306 -38.52 -0.71 -35.53
N SER A 307 -38.22 0.13 -34.55
CA SER A 307 -38.81 1.48 -34.42
C SER A 307 -38.34 2.40 -35.54
N GLU A 308 -37.03 2.37 -35.85
CA GLU A 308 -36.40 3.14 -36.92
C GLU A 308 -36.99 2.79 -38.29
N ARG A 309 -37.17 1.49 -38.59
CA ARG A 309 -37.90 1.04 -39.80
C ARG A 309 -39.29 1.66 -39.91
N HIS A 310 -40.07 1.65 -38.81
CA HIS A 310 -41.43 2.22 -38.80
C HIS A 310 -41.41 3.75 -39.00
N GLU A 311 -40.40 4.45 -38.49
CA GLU A 311 -40.24 5.89 -38.71
C GLU A 311 -39.84 6.21 -40.15
N LEU A 312 -38.85 5.51 -40.72
CA LEU A 312 -38.47 5.63 -42.12
C LEU A 312 -39.62 5.31 -43.07
N GLY A 313 -40.41 4.27 -42.80
CA GLY A 313 -41.61 3.96 -43.58
C GLY A 313 -42.64 5.11 -43.58
N ARG A 314 -42.84 5.78 -42.43
CA ARG A 314 -43.70 6.97 -42.34
C ARG A 314 -43.11 8.17 -43.08
N ARG A 315 -41.78 8.39 -42.99
CA ARG A 315 -41.06 9.45 -43.72
C ARG A 315 -41.14 9.23 -45.24
N LEU A 316 -40.88 8.02 -45.72
CA LEU A 316 -40.97 7.65 -47.15
C LEU A 316 -42.37 7.89 -47.72
N ALA A 317 -43.41 7.49 -46.98
CA ALA A 317 -44.80 7.74 -47.37
C ALA A 317 -45.16 9.24 -47.38
N ALA A 318 -44.57 10.05 -46.51
CA ALA A 318 -44.73 11.51 -46.52
C ALA A 318 -44.00 12.14 -47.71
N ALA A 319 -42.74 11.78 -47.95
CA ALA A 319 -41.96 12.25 -49.10
C ALA A 319 -42.64 11.86 -50.43
N GLY A 320 -43.22 10.65 -50.53
CA GLY A 320 -43.99 10.21 -51.69
C GLY A 320 -45.23 11.07 -51.97
N ARG A 321 -45.95 11.51 -50.93
CA ARG A 321 -47.04 12.49 -51.09
C ARG A 321 -46.51 13.84 -51.58
N SER A 322 -45.42 14.34 -51.00
CA SER A 322 -44.78 15.59 -51.46
C SER A 322 -44.31 15.54 -52.92
N VAL A 323 -43.87 14.37 -53.42
CA VAL A 323 -43.56 14.17 -54.84
C VAL A 323 -44.82 14.29 -55.69
N LEU A 324 -45.90 13.59 -55.33
CA LEU A 324 -47.18 13.64 -56.05
C LEU A 324 -47.79 15.05 -56.06
N ASP A 325 -47.78 15.75 -54.92
CA ASP A 325 -48.29 17.13 -54.79
C ASP A 325 -47.49 18.11 -55.66
N ALA A 326 -46.15 17.96 -55.69
CA ALA A 326 -45.28 18.79 -56.51
C ALA A 326 -45.43 18.46 -58.01
N GLU A 327 -45.58 17.19 -58.39
CA GLU A 327 -45.91 16.77 -59.77
C GLU A 327 -47.25 17.32 -60.24
N ALA A 328 -48.29 17.28 -59.40
CA ALA A 328 -49.57 17.90 -59.69
C ALA A 328 -49.43 19.42 -59.91
N GLY A 329 -48.61 20.10 -59.09
CA GLY A 329 -48.30 21.52 -59.24
C GLY A 329 -47.55 21.85 -60.54
N VAL A 330 -46.55 21.04 -60.93
CA VAL A 330 -45.82 21.18 -62.20
C VAL A 330 -46.76 20.97 -63.39
N ASN A 331 -47.56 19.91 -63.36
CA ASN A 331 -48.50 19.56 -64.43
C ASN A 331 -49.61 20.63 -64.59
N ALA A 332 -50.15 21.14 -63.49
CA ALA A 332 -51.14 22.22 -63.51
C ALA A 332 -50.55 23.50 -64.10
N ALA A 333 -49.35 23.91 -63.67
CA ALA A 333 -48.68 25.09 -64.23
C ALA A 333 -48.35 24.93 -65.73
N ALA A 334 -47.87 23.76 -66.14
CA ALA A 334 -47.63 23.44 -67.55
C ALA A 334 -48.91 23.49 -68.40
N GLY A 335 -50.04 22.99 -67.87
CA GLY A 335 -51.35 23.08 -68.52
C GLY A 335 -51.83 24.53 -68.72
N GLN A 336 -51.64 25.39 -67.71
CA GLN A 336 -51.96 26.82 -67.84
C GLN A 336 -51.05 27.54 -68.85
N ILE A 337 -49.74 27.26 -68.84
CA ILE A 337 -48.78 27.76 -69.85
C ILE A 337 -49.26 27.41 -71.26
N ALA A 338 -49.61 26.14 -71.50
CA ALA A 338 -50.08 25.68 -72.80
C ALA A 338 -51.39 26.37 -73.23
N TRP A 339 -52.34 26.53 -72.30
CA TRP A 339 -53.61 27.22 -72.57
C TRP A 339 -53.41 28.71 -72.93
N VAL A 340 -52.59 29.44 -72.17
CA VAL A 340 -52.26 30.85 -72.45
C VAL A 340 -51.57 30.97 -73.81
N GLN A 341 -50.60 30.10 -74.10
CA GLN A 341 -49.93 30.06 -75.41
C GLN A 341 -50.91 29.79 -76.56
N GLU A 342 -51.91 28.91 -76.37
CA GLU A 342 -52.96 28.70 -77.37
C GLU A 342 -53.83 29.95 -77.56
N GLN A 343 -54.20 30.66 -76.49
CA GLN A 343 -54.95 31.93 -76.62
C GLN A 343 -54.15 33.00 -77.36
N MET A 344 -52.84 33.13 -77.09
CA MET A 344 -51.95 34.03 -77.82
C MET A 344 -51.88 33.66 -79.30
N ALA A 345 -51.71 32.38 -79.62
CA ALA A 345 -51.68 31.88 -81.00
C ALA A 345 -52.99 32.14 -81.75
N ARG A 346 -54.15 31.98 -81.09
CA ARG A 346 -55.49 32.29 -81.65
C ARG A 346 -55.71 33.77 -81.94
N ILE A 347 -55.09 34.69 -81.20
CA ILE A 347 -55.16 36.15 -81.46
C ILE A 347 -54.36 36.53 -82.72
N GLY A 348 -53.21 35.85 -82.90
CA GLY A 348 -52.30 36.04 -84.02
C GLY A 348 -51.57 37.39 -83.99
N ILE A 349 -50.84 37.68 -85.07
CA ILE A 349 -50.06 38.93 -85.19
C ILE A 349 -51.02 40.13 -85.21
N PRO A 350 -50.85 41.14 -84.33
CA PRO A 350 -51.74 42.29 -84.25
C PRO A 350 -51.61 43.18 -85.50
N SER A 351 -52.66 43.22 -86.32
CA SER A 351 -52.73 43.99 -87.56
C SER A 351 -54.16 44.51 -87.83
N GLY A 352 -54.27 45.53 -88.68
CA GLY A 352 -55.55 46.16 -89.08
C GLY A 352 -56.18 47.08 -88.01
N MET A 353 -57.44 47.48 -88.23
CA MET A 353 -58.17 48.48 -87.43
C MET A 353 -58.31 48.17 -85.92
N PHE A 354 -57.99 46.96 -85.48
CA PHE A 354 -58.06 46.55 -84.06
C PHE A 354 -56.69 46.23 -83.44
N ALA A 355 -55.58 46.59 -84.09
CA ALA A 355 -54.22 46.24 -83.67
C ALA A 355 -53.89 46.62 -82.21
N GLN A 356 -54.19 47.85 -81.76
CA GLN A 356 -53.95 48.26 -80.37
C GLN A 356 -54.72 47.42 -79.33
N ARG A 357 -55.97 47.05 -79.61
CA ARG A 357 -56.76 46.18 -78.71
C ARG A 357 -56.25 44.74 -78.71
N LYS A 358 -55.73 44.24 -79.83
CA LYS A 358 -55.06 42.94 -79.89
C LYS A 358 -53.74 42.96 -79.10
N GLN A 359 -52.93 44.01 -79.25
CA GLN A 359 -51.67 44.18 -78.53
C GLN A 359 -51.89 44.18 -77.01
N ALA A 360 -52.76 45.05 -76.50
CA ALA A 360 -53.05 45.12 -75.06
C ALA A 360 -53.56 43.79 -74.47
N LYS A 361 -54.24 42.95 -75.27
CA LYS A 361 -54.66 41.60 -74.86
C LYS A 361 -53.49 40.60 -74.88
N LEU A 362 -52.54 40.73 -75.81
CA LEU A 362 -51.31 39.95 -75.82
C LEU A 362 -50.39 40.32 -74.65
N ASP A 363 -50.25 41.61 -74.33
CA ASP A 363 -49.44 42.08 -73.19
C ASP A 363 -49.98 41.54 -71.85
N ALA A 364 -51.31 41.48 -71.69
CA ALA A 364 -51.95 40.87 -70.53
C ALA A 364 -51.69 39.34 -70.44
N LEU A 365 -51.81 38.63 -71.57
CA LEU A 365 -51.51 37.20 -71.64
C LEU A 365 -50.02 36.89 -71.45
N ASP A 366 -49.11 37.77 -71.85
CA ASP A 366 -47.66 37.58 -71.62
C ASP A 366 -47.31 37.73 -70.13
N ASN A 367 -47.99 38.64 -69.42
CA ASN A 367 -47.86 38.75 -67.96
C ASN A 367 -48.45 37.53 -67.23
N GLU A 368 -49.60 37.00 -67.67
CA GLU A 368 -50.13 35.71 -67.18
C GLU A 368 -49.14 34.56 -67.46
N LEU A 369 -48.57 34.51 -68.66
CA LEU A 369 -47.56 33.52 -69.06
C LEU A 369 -46.30 33.59 -68.19
N TYR A 370 -45.83 34.80 -67.85
CA TYR A 370 -44.72 35.01 -66.92
C TYR A 370 -45.04 34.43 -65.53
N HIS A 371 -46.21 34.74 -64.97
CA HIS A 371 -46.63 34.22 -63.67
C HIS A 371 -46.77 32.69 -63.67
N HIS A 372 -47.33 32.09 -64.72
CA HIS A 372 -47.43 30.63 -64.84
C HIS A 372 -46.08 29.95 -65.04
N ARG A 373 -45.14 30.56 -65.78
CA ARG A 373 -43.75 30.08 -65.89
C ARG A 373 -43.01 30.11 -64.56
N TYR A 374 -43.14 31.19 -63.79
CA TYR A 374 -42.55 31.30 -62.45
C TYR A 374 -43.13 30.27 -61.48
N ALA A 375 -44.45 30.02 -61.55
CA ALA A 375 -45.10 28.95 -60.78
C ALA A 375 -44.59 27.55 -61.19
N TRP A 376 -44.40 27.30 -62.50
CA TRP A 376 -43.85 26.04 -63.01
C TRP A 376 -42.42 25.80 -62.52
N GLU A 377 -41.57 26.83 -62.54
CA GLU A 377 -40.18 26.75 -62.05
C GLU A 377 -40.14 26.47 -60.54
N THR A 378 -40.98 27.18 -59.77
CA THR A 378 -41.12 26.97 -58.32
C THR A 378 -41.58 25.54 -57.99
N CYS A 379 -42.59 25.02 -58.71
CA CYS A 379 -43.06 23.65 -58.52
C CYS A 379 -42.01 22.62 -58.95
N SER A 380 -41.23 22.89 -60.01
CA SER A 380 -40.18 22.00 -60.49
C SER A 380 -39.00 21.91 -59.51
N GLN A 381 -38.61 23.02 -58.87
CA GLN A 381 -37.63 23.01 -57.79
C GLN A 381 -38.12 22.21 -56.58
N ARG A 382 -39.38 22.42 -56.16
CA ARG A 382 -40.00 21.63 -55.07
C ARG A 382 -40.03 20.14 -55.38
N LEU A 383 -40.33 19.76 -56.63
CA LEU A 383 -40.33 18.38 -57.09
C LEU A 383 -38.92 17.75 -57.04
N GLY A 384 -37.88 18.49 -57.45
CA GLY A 384 -36.49 18.04 -57.33
C GLY A 384 -36.09 17.73 -55.88
N VAL A 385 -36.46 18.61 -54.93
CA VAL A 385 -36.22 18.40 -53.49
C VAL A 385 -37.01 17.19 -52.97
N ALA A 386 -38.31 17.09 -53.29
CA ALA A 386 -39.16 16.00 -52.83
C ALA A 386 -38.69 14.63 -53.35
N ARG A 387 -38.28 14.54 -54.62
CA ARG A 387 -37.70 13.32 -55.20
C ARG A 387 -36.39 12.93 -54.53
N THR A 388 -35.53 13.90 -54.22
CA THR A 388 -34.25 13.65 -53.53
C THR A 388 -34.49 13.12 -52.11
N ASP A 389 -35.44 13.69 -51.36
CA ASP A 389 -35.78 13.20 -50.02
C ASP A 389 -36.45 11.82 -50.05
N HIS A 390 -37.34 11.57 -51.02
CA HIS A 390 -37.96 10.26 -51.25
C HIS A 390 -36.89 9.19 -51.53
N GLN A 391 -35.97 9.46 -52.46
CA GLN A 391 -34.88 8.54 -52.81
C GLN A 391 -33.97 8.25 -51.61
N ARG A 392 -33.65 9.27 -50.80
CA ARG A 392 -32.88 9.10 -49.57
C ARG A 392 -33.62 8.18 -48.58
N CYS A 393 -34.88 8.46 -48.29
CA CYS A 393 -35.69 7.65 -47.38
C CYS A 393 -35.83 6.20 -47.88
N GLU A 394 -35.92 5.98 -49.19
CA GLU A 394 -35.96 4.65 -49.81
C GLU A 394 -34.65 3.89 -49.56
N THR A 395 -33.49 4.54 -49.78
CA THR A 395 -32.18 3.93 -49.54
C THR A 395 -31.91 3.65 -48.06
N GLU A 396 -32.31 4.56 -47.16
CA GLU A 396 -32.22 4.38 -45.71
C GLU A 396 -33.07 3.18 -45.26
N LEU A 397 -34.31 3.09 -45.76
CA LEU A 397 -35.24 2.00 -45.44
C LEU A 397 -34.75 0.65 -46.00
N ALA A 398 -34.26 0.60 -47.24
CA ALA A 398 -33.73 -0.61 -47.85
C ALA A 398 -32.51 -1.17 -47.08
N ALA A 399 -31.65 -0.30 -46.54
CA ALA A 399 -30.53 -0.71 -45.71
C ALA A 399 -31.02 -1.37 -44.41
N ILE A 400 -31.98 -0.77 -43.69
CA ILE A 400 -32.54 -1.37 -42.47
C ILE A 400 -33.29 -2.67 -42.78
N ASP A 401 -34.08 -2.71 -43.86
CA ASP A 401 -34.82 -3.91 -44.27
C ASP A 401 -33.89 -5.09 -44.60
N SER A 402 -32.68 -4.84 -45.09
CA SER A 402 -31.66 -5.87 -45.29
C SER A 402 -31.02 -6.37 -43.99
N ALA A 403 -30.85 -5.50 -42.98
CA ALA A 403 -30.17 -5.82 -41.72
C ALA A 403 -31.11 -6.41 -40.65
N LEU A 404 -32.37 -5.97 -40.62
CA LEU A 404 -33.35 -6.29 -39.59
C LEU A 404 -33.56 -7.81 -39.38
N PRO A 405 -33.61 -8.68 -40.41
CA PRO A 405 -33.72 -10.13 -40.21
C PRO A 405 -32.57 -10.71 -39.38
N GLY A 406 -31.33 -10.25 -39.59
CA GLY A 406 -30.16 -10.69 -38.82
C GLY A 406 -30.18 -10.21 -37.38
N ILE A 407 -30.68 -8.99 -37.13
CA ILE A 407 -30.85 -8.44 -35.78
C ILE A 407 -31.94 -9.21 -35.03
N LEU A 408 -33.09 -9.46 -35.66
CA LEU A 408 -34.19 -10.23 -35.06
C LEU A 408 -33.78 -11.69 -34.78
N ALA A 409 -33.01 -12.33 -35.67
CA ALA A 409 -32.49 -13.68 -35.46
C ALA A 409 -31.60 -13.79 -34.21
N ARG A 410 -30.83 -12.75 -33.85
CA ARG A 410 -30.00 -12.72 -32.62
C ARG A 410 -30.82 -12.70 -31.32
N VAL A 411 -32.12 -12.41 -31.41
CA VAL A 411 -33.07 -12.38 -30.28
C VAL A 411 -33.96 -13.64 -30.23
N GLN A 412 -34.05 -14.40 -31.31
CA GLN A 412 -34.82 -15.66 -31.32
C GLN A 412 -34.26 -16.66 -30.30
N GLY A 413 -35.16 -17.31 -29.56
CA GLY A 413 -34.82 -18.25 -28.48
C GLY A 413 -34.38 -17.60 -27.16
N LEU A 414 -34.18 -16.28 -27.10
CA LEU A 414 -33.95 -15.59 -25.83
C LEU A 414 -35.26 -15.45 -25.05
N ALA A 415 -35.16 -15.44 -23.71
CA ALA A 415 -36.29 -15.09 -22.86
C ALA A 415 -36.77 -13.64 -23.11
N PRO A 416 -38.04 -13.30 -22.80
CA PRO A 416 -38.54 -11.93 -22.95
C PRO A 416 -37.73 -10.90 -22.16
N VAL A 417 -37.53 -9.71 -22.72
CA VAL A 417 -36.68 -8.65 -22.12
C VAL A 417 -37.10 -8.24 -20.71
N ALA A 418 -38.39 -8.32 -20.38
CA ALA A 418 -38.89 -8.07 -19.01
C ALA A 418 -38.30 -9.08 -18.02
N ARG A 419 -38.39 -10.38 -18.32
CA ARG A 419 -37.83 -11.45 -17.51
C ARG A 419 -36.30 -11.37 -17.43
N LEU A 420 -35.62 -11.08 -18.54
CA LEU A 420 -34.16 -10.88 -18.52
C LEU A 420 -33.76 -9.71 -17.60
N ARG A 421 -34.55 -8.63 -17.54
CA ARG A 421 -34.31 -7.51 -16.61
C ARG A 421 -34.55 -7.90 -15.15
N GLU A 422 -35.55 -8.72 -14.85
CA GLU A 422 -35.78 -9.30 -13.53
C GLU A 422 -34.62 -10.22 -13.12
N ASP A 423 -34.24 -11.17 -13.98
CA ASP A 423 -33.12 -12.10 -13.77
C ASP A 423 -31.80 -11.33 -13.54
N ALA A 424 -31.53 -10.28 -14.34
CA ALA A 424 -30.35 -9.41 -14.15
C ALA A 424 -30.39 -8.64 -12.82
N GLY A 425 -31.56 -8.23 -12.35
CA GLY A 425 -31.74 -7.60 -11.04
C GLY A 425 -31.42 -8.56 -9.89
N LEU A 426 -31.95 -9.78 -9.95
CA LEU A 426 -31.69 -10.84 -8.96
C LEU A 426 -30.22 -11.25 -8.93
N LEU A 427 -29.60 -11.43 -10.10
CA LEU A 427 -28.17 -11.76 -10.22
C LEU A 427 -27.26 -10.62 -9.73
N GLN A 428 -27.60 -9.36 -10.01
CA GLN A 428 -26.86 -8.21 -9.47
C GLN A 428 -26.98 -8.14 -7.94
N GLN A 429 -28.18 -8.31 -7.37
CA GLN A 429 -28.37 -8.32 -5.92
C GLN A 429 -27.55 -9.45 -5.26
N ARG A 430 -27.59 -10.67 -5.82
CA ARG A 430 -26.79 -11.80 -5.33
C ARG A 430 -25.30 -11.50 -5.41
N LEU A 431 -24.83 -10.90 -6.51
CA LEU A 431 -23.43 -10.49 -6.67
C LEU A 431 -23.01 -9.47 -5.61
N ASP A 432 -23.84 -8.45 -5.35
CA ASP A 432 -23.58 -7.43 -4.34
C ASP A 432 -23.51 -8.04 -2.93
N ASP A 433 -24.37 -9.00 -2.62
CA ASP A 433 -24.39 -9.67 -1.31
C ASP A 433 -23.19 -10.60 -1.11
N LEU A 434 -22.81 -11.38 -2.14
CA LEU A 434 -21.57 -12.18 -2.14
C LEU A 434 -20.32 -11.31 -1.97
N GLN A 435 -20.26 -10.15 -2.65
CA GLN A 435 -19.15 -9.20 -2.51
C GLN A 435 -19.08 -8.60 -1.10
N LYS A 436 -20.23 -8.30 -0.46
CA LYS A 436 -20.27 -7.89 0.95
C LYS A 436 -19.77 -8.99 1.87
N GLU A 437 -20.10 -10.25 1.62
CA GLU A 437 -19.61 -11.38 2.41
C GLU A 437 -18.10 -11.59 2.25
N ARG A 438 -17.59 -11.55 1.02
CA ARG A 438 -16.14 -11.55 0.72
C ARG A 438 -15.42 -10.45 1.49
N GLN A 439 -15.97 -9.23 1.52
CA GLN A 439 -15.36 -8.11 2.27
C GLN A 439 -15.35 -8.35 3.80
N LYS A 440 -16.37 -9.01 4.35
CA LYS A 440 -16.40 -9.40 5.79
C LYS A 440 -15.31 -10.42 6.14
N ILE A 441 -14.82 -11.23 5.20
CA ILE A 441 -13.72 -12.18 5.46
C ILE A 441 -12.45 -11.45 5.89
N ALA A 442 -12.06 -10.38 5.21
CA ALA A 442 -10.86 -9.60 5.57
C ALA A 442 -10.92 -9.04 7.00
N ASP A 443 -12.09 -8.53 7.42
CA ASP A 443 -12.31 -8.08 8.79
C ASP A 443 -12.39 -9.23 9.81
N THR A 444 -12.90 -10.40 9.40
CA THR A 444 -12.96 -11.61 10.23
C THR A 444 -11.56 -12.18 10.48
N VAL A 445 -10.70 -12.24 9.45
CA VAL A 445 -9.29 -12.60 9.61
C VAL A 445 -8.62 -11.60 10.55
N ARG A 446 -8.83 -10.30 10.36
CA ARG A 446 -8.26 -9.25 11.22
C ARG A 446 -8.71 -9.37 12.68
N SER A 447 -9.97 -9.74 12.95
CA SER A 447 -10.52 -9.86 14.31
C SER A 447 -10.06 -11.12 15.06
N ARG A 448 -9.75 -12.20 14.33
CA ARG A 448 -9.12 -13.44 14.85
C ARG A 448 -7.66 -13.27 15.28
N CYS A 449 -7.01 -12.16 14.92
CA CYS A 449 -5.61 -11.92 15.29
C CYS A 449 -5.43 -11.81 16.82
N ARG A 450 -4.70 -12.78 17.39
CA ARG A 450 -4.30 -12.80 18.80
C ARG A 450 -2.83 -12.42 19.00
N VAL A 451 -1.97 -12.74 18.03
CA VAL A 451 -0.54 -12.39 18.02
C VAL A 451 -0.19 -11.76 16.68
N LEU A 452 0.23 -10.50 16.68
CA LEU A 452 0.67 -9.80 15.46
C LEU A 452 2.16 -9.49 15.52
N GLY A 453 2.94 -10.05 14.58
CA GLY A 453 4.33 -9.66 14.36
C GLY A 453 4.46 -8.59 13.28
N THR A 454 5.19 -7.51 13.56
CA THR A 454 5.50 -6.47 12.57
C THR A 454 6.73 -5.65 12.95
N THR A 455 7.22 -4.77 12.07
CA THR A 455 8.33 -3.89 12.42
C THR A 455 7.86 -2.68 13.25
N VAL A 456 8.73 -2.14 14.09
CA VAL A 456 8.44 -0.91 14.87
C VAL A 456 8.01 0.23 13.92
N SER A 457 8.69 0.41 12.78
CA SER A 457 8.35 1.42 11.78
C SER A 457 6.94 1.22 11.21
N LYS A 458 6.55 -0.02 10.88
CA LYS A 458 5.19 -0.32 10.37
C LYS A 458 4.12 -0.07 11.44
N ALA A 459 4.43 -0.29 12.71
CA ALA A 459 3.53 -0.01 13.83
C ALA A 459 3.33 1.48 14.15
N VAL A 460 4.33 2.32 13.86
CA VAL A 460 4.21 3.78 13.90
C VAL A 460 3.36 4.29 12.72
N GLN A 461 3.63 3.79 11.51
CA GLN A 461 2.97 4.23 10.29
C GLN A 461 1.48 3.82 10.25
N THR A 462 1.16 2.58 10.63
CA THR A 462 -0.19 2.02 10.41
C THR A 462 -1.17 2.43 11.52
N ARG A 463 -2.30 3.08 11.19
CA ARG A 463 -3.29 3.55 12.19
C ARG A 463 -3.95 2.42 12.99
N ARG A 464 -4.32 1.30 12.34
CA ARG A 464 -5.08 0.20 12.95
C ARG A 464 -4.47 -1.16 12.59
N LEU A 465 -3.45 -1.58 13.35
CA LEU A 465 -2.81 -2.90 13.21
C LEU A 465 -3.62 -4.03 13.84
N LEU A 466 -4.05 -3.80 15.08
CA LEU A 466 -4.96 -4.60 15.89
C LEU A 466 -6.10 -3.68 16.35
N ASP A 467 -7.25 -4.25 16.70
CA ASP A 467 -8.30 -3.48 17.39
C ASP A 467 -7.87 -3.09 18.80
N GLU A 468 -7.22 -4.02 19.50
CA GLU A 468 -6.78 -3.84 20.88
C GLU A 468 -5.47 -4.60 21.12
N THR A 469 -4.57 -3.98 21.89
CA THR A 469 -3.27 -4.55 22.25
C THR A 469 -3.13 -4.60 23.77
N ASP A 470 -3.13 -5.78 24.36
CA ASP A 470 -2.88 -5.94 25.80
C ASP A 470 -1.40 -5.85 26.13
N VAL A 471 -0.58 -6.51 25.30
CA VAL A 471 0.85 -6.70 25.52
C VAL A 471 1.62 -6.19 24.31
N VAL A 472 2.59 -5.33 24.54
CA VAL A 472 3.61 -4.97 23.53
C VAL A 472 4.92 -5.65 23.91
N VAL A 473 5.49 -6.39 22.98
CA VAL A 473 6.81 -7.00 23.11
C VAL A 473 7.70 -6.39 22.05
N ILE A 474 8.80 -5.74 22.44
CA ILE A 474 9.80 -5.21 21.52
C ILE A 474 11.08 -6.04 21.68
N ASP A 475 11.44 -6.79 20.65
CA ASP A 475 12.74 -7.46 20.55
C ASP A 475 13.75 -6.59 19.78
N GLU A 476 15.03 -6.79 20.07
CA GLU A 476 16.13 -5.88 19.76
C GLU A 476 15.86 -4.43 20.18
N ALA A 477 15.23 -4.23 21.33
CA ALA A 477 14.86 -2.92 21.87
C ALA A 477 16.05 -1.94 22.09
N GLY A 478 17.30 -2.43 22.05
CA GLY A 478 18.51 -1.59 22.02
C GLY A 478 18.72 -0.85 20.69
N MET A 479 18.24 -1.41 19.59
CA MET A 479 18.30 -0.82 18.23
C MET A 479 17.11 0.12 17.93
N VAL A 480 16.19 0.30 18.87
CA VAL A 480 14.98 1.12 18.70
C VAL A 480 15.17 2.48 19.37
N ASN A 481 14.91 3.56 18.64
CA ASN A 481 15.00 4.92 19.17
C ASN A 481 13.93 5.17 20.25
N LEU A 482 14.23 6.02 21.23
CA LEU A 482 13.32 6.29 22.35
C LEU A 482 11.92 6.78 21.91
N PRO A 483 11.75 7.70 20.94
CA PRO A 483 10.43 8.14 20.53
C PRO A 483 9.54 7.03 19.96
N SER A 484 10.09 6.16 19.09
CA SER A 484 9.36 5.00 18.55
C SER A 484 9.04 3.97 19.63
N ALA A 485 9.99 3.68 20.53
CA ALA A 485 9.76 2.78 21.66
C ALA A 485 8.70 3.32 22.63
N TRP A 486 8.72 4.63 22.91
CA TRP A 486 7.76 5.30 23.78
C TRP A 486 6.34 5.25 23.18
N TYR A 487 6.18 5.59 21.90
CA TYR A 487 4.90 5.48 21.19
C TYR A 487 4.38 4.04 21.21
N THR A 488 5.20 3.07 20.81
CA THR A 488 4.77 1.67 20.70
C THR A 488 4.50 1.02 22.05
N ALA A 489 5.26 1.32 23.11
CA ALA A 489 4.92 0.91 24.48
C ALA A 489 3.58 1.50 24.94
N GLY A 490 3.26 2.73 24.50
CA GLY A 490 1.96 3.36 24.71
C GLY A 490 0.78 2.64 24.04
N LEU A 491 1.01 1.69 23.13
CA LEU A 491 -0.07 0.86 22.57
C LEU A 491 -0.51 -0.26 23.53
N ALA A 492 0.27 -0.59 24.55
CA ALA A 492 -0.06 -1.65 25.51
C ALA A 492 -1.08 -1.21 26.55
N ARG A 493 -2.16 -1.97 26.73
CA ARG A 493 -3.12 -1.77 27.83
C ARG A 493 -2.65 -2.35 29.17
N LYS A 494 -1.92 -3.47 29.15
CA LYS A 494 -1.59 -4.26 30.35
C LYS A 494 -0.08 -4.43 30.57
N ARG A 495 0.71 -4.75 29.54
CA ARG A 495 2.15 -5.07 29.72
C ARG A 495 3.06 -4.60 28.59
N VAL A 496 4.28 -4.21 28.95
CA VAL A 496 5.38 -3.91 28.04
C VAL A 496 6.57 -4.81 28.36
N VAL A 497 7.07 -5.54 27.37
CA VAL A 497 8.26 -6.40 27.47
C VAL A 497 9.30 -5.90 26.48
N LEU A 498 10.49 -5.57 26.98
CA LEU A 498 11.60 -5.07 26.16
C LEU A 498 12.77 -6.06 26.24
N ALA A 499 13.10 -6.69 25.12
CA ALA A 499 14.18 -7.67 25.00
C ALA A 499 15.28 -7.15 24.08
N GLY A 500 16.55 -7.37 24.44
CA GLY A 500 17.69 -6.96 23.61
C GLY A 500 19.01 -6.87 24.37
N ASP A 501 20.03 -6.30 23.73
CA ASP A 501 21.35 -6.08 24.31
C ASP A 501 21.82 -4.63 24.20
N PHE A 502 21.85 -3.92 25.33
CA PHE A 502 22.35 -2.53 25.45
C PHE A 502 23.87 -2.38 25.24
N ARG A 503 24.57 -3.48 24.92
CA ARG A 503 25.98 -3.51 24.49
C ARG A 503 26.16 -3.69 22.98
N GLN A 504 25.10 -4.04 22.25
CA GLN A 504 25.12 -4.07 20.78
C GLN A 504 24.92 -2.65 20.22
N LEU A 505 24.82 -2.54 18.90
CA LEU A 505 24.66 -1.26 18.22
C LEU A 505 23.32 -0.60 18.65
N PRO A 506 23.32 0.69 19.03
CA PRO A 506 22.09 1.42 19.28
C PRO A 506 21.34 1.70 17.97
N ALA A 507 20.15 2.32 18.08
CA ALA A 507 19.47 2.91 16.93
C ALA A 507 20.42 3.81 16.12
N VAL A 508 20.40 3.69 14.79
CA VAL A 508 21.22 4.54 13.91
C VAL A 508 20.50 5.88 13.75
N THR A 509 21.03 6.92 14.40
CA THR A 509 20.50 8.28 14.41
C THR A 509 21.52 9.28 13.86
N ARG A 510 21.03 10.34 13.21
CA ARG A 510 21.83 11.37 12.53
C ARG A 510 21.85 12.70 13.28
N GLY A 511 20.78 13.07 13.99
CA GLY A 511 20.62 14.38 14.66
C GLY A 511 21.74 14.70 15.67
N SER A 512 22.15 13.70 16.44
CA SER A 512 23.23 13.79 17.44
C SER A 512 24.65 13.88 16.87
N ASN A 513 24.81 13.62 15.58
CA ASN A 513 26.07 13.66 14.84
C ASN A 513 26.08 14.75 13.75
N ASN A 514 24.97 15.48 13.58
CA ASN A 514 24.84 16.56 12.61
C ASN A 514 25.72 17.76 12.99
N ARG A 515 26.90 17.86 12.36
CA ARG A 515 27.88 18.94 12.57
C ARG A 515 27.38 20.33 12.12
N LYS A 516 26.29 20.41 11.36
CA LYS A 516 25.66 21.67 10.92
C LYS A 516 24.62 22.20 11.92
N ALA A 517 24.18 21.39 12.88
CA ALA A 517 23.16 21.75 13.88
C ALA A 517 23.75 22.60 15.03
N ARG A 518 22.89 23.30 15.78
CA ARG A 518 23.34 24.03 16.98
C ARG A 518 23.65 23.04 18.09
N ALA A 519 24.68 23.32 18.91
CA ALA A 519 25.13 22.40 19.96
C ALA A 519 24.01 21.91 20.90
N ARG A 520 23.05 22.79 21.24
CA ARG A 520 21.87 22.46 22.05
C ARG A 520 20.93 21.45 21.37
N ASP A 521 20.79 21.54 20.04
CA ASP A 521 19.91 20.69 19.24
C ASP A 521 20.54 19.29 19.11
N THR A 522 21.87 19.25 18.93
CA THR A 522 22.68 18.02 18.97
C THR A 522 22.61 17.33 20.35
N GLU A 523 22.66 18.09 21.45
CA GLU A 523 22.53 17.57 22.81
C GLU A 523 21.10 17.06 23.09
N HIS A 524 20.07 17.79 22.66
CA HIS A 524 18.68 17.36 22.75
C HIS A 524 18.45 16.04 22.00
N SER A 525 19.00 15.91 20.78
CA SER A 525 18.96 14.66 20.00
C SER A 525 19.60 13.48 20.75
N ARG A 526 20.75 13.69 21.42
CA ARG A 526 21.40 12.65 22.25
C ARG A 526 20.59 12.22 23.47
N LEU A 527 19.80 13.13 24.04
CA LEU A 527 18.99 12.85 25.22
C LEU A 527 17.69 12.13 24.89
N TRP A 528 17.10 12.45 23.74
CA TRP A 528 15.71 12.10 23.41
C TRP A 528 15.54 11.22 22.16
N MET A 529 16.53 11.14 21.27
CA MET A 529 16.51 10.27 20.07
C MET A 529 17.44 9.06 20.25
N ASP A 530 18.73 9.30 20.53
CA ASP A 530 19.79 8.27 20.66
C ASP A 530 19.63 7.35 21.87
N ARG A 531 18.83 7.77 22.86
CA ARG A 531 18.68 7.05 24.12
C ARG A 531 18.01 5.70 23.85
N ASP A 532 18.61 4.64 24.37
CA ASP A 532 18.05 3.29 24.29
C ASP A 532 16.79 3.16 25.15
N ALA A 533 15.82 2.37 24.68
CA ALA A 533 14.59 2.07 25.42
C ALA A 533 14.88 1.34 26.75
N CYS A 534 16.06 0.73 26.89
CA CYS A 534 16.54 0.04 28.10
C CYS A 534 17.33 1.02 29.00
N PRO A 535 16.75 1.58 30.08
CA PRO A 535 17.40 2.67 30.81
C PRO A 535 18.66 2.18 31.54
N ARG A 536 19.83 2.53 31.01
CA ARG A 536 21.09 2.33 31.73
C ARG A 536 21.01 2.97 33.11
N ARG A 537 21.28 2.18 34.16
CA ARG A 537 21.93 2.70 35.38
C ARG A 537 23.33 3.21 35.02
N ARG A 538 23.44 4.40 34.39
CA ARG A 538 24.69 5.19 34.37
C ARG A 538 24.93 5.84 35.74
N ALA A 539 24.90 5.02 36.80
CA ALA A 539 25.27 5.44 38.13
C ALA A 539 26.79 5.50 38.25
N ARG A 540 27.32 6.66 38.66
CA ARG A 540 28.70 6.91 39.10
C ARG A 540 29.82 6.75 38.04
N ARG A 541 30.03 7.78 37.21
CA ARG A 541 31.37 8.12 36.68
C ARG A 541 31.59 9.60 36.35
N SER A 542 31.04 10.49 37.18
CA SER A 542 31.16 11.96 37.03
C SER A 542 31.21 12.72 38.37
N ALA A 543 31.61 12.06 39.45
CA ALA A 543 31.99 12.71 40.72
C ALA A 543 33.48 12.40 40.98
N GLY A 544 34.37 13.35 40.65
CA GLY A 544 35.81 13.14 40.85
C GLY A 544 36.76 13.76 39.82
N ARG A 545 36.56 15.03 39.43
CA ARG A 545 37.60 15.90 38.84
C ARG A 545 37.16 17.36 38.94
N ARG A 546 37.40 18.01 40.10
CA ARG A 546 37.38 19.48 40.18
C ARG A 546 38.60 20.02 39.40
N PRO A 547 38.47 21.06 38.57
CA PRO A 547 39.64 21.66 37.92
C PRO A 547 40.56 22.33 38.94
N ARG A 548 41.87 22.10 38.84
CA ARG A 548 42.86 22.87 39.59
C ARG A 548 42.89 24.31 39.06
N ARG A 549 42.40 25.29 39.83
CA ARG A 549 42.75 26.69 39.59
C ARG A 549 44.19 26.92 40.05
N ARG A 550 45.04 27.45 39.16
CA ARG A 550 46.28 28.12 39.56
C ARG A 550 45.91 29.46 40.16
N LEU A 551 46.50 29.79 41.31
CA LEU A 551 46.69 31.16 41.78
C LEU A 551 48.11 31.23 42.33
N GLN A 552 48.85 32.25 41.92
CA GLN A 552 50.19 32.55 42.43
C GLN A 552 50.10 33.46 43.66
N ASP A 553 51.14 33.35 44.48
CA ASP A 553 51.64 34.31 45.46
C ASP A 553 50.78 34.67 46.69
N GLY A 554 51.44 34.63 47.85
CA GLY A 554 50.85 34.88 49.17
C GLY A 554 51.58 34.09 50.27
N ARG A 555 52.72 34.60 50.75
CA ARG A 555 53.47 34.01 51.87
C ARG A 555 52.68 34.13 53.19
N ALA A 556 52.47 33.04 53.93
CA ALA A 556 52.47 33.04 55.41
C ALA A 556 52.51 31.62 56.03
N GLN A 557 53.62 31.34 56.71
CA GLN A 557 53.74 30.72 58.05
C GLN A 557 52.95 29.44 58.43
N ARG A 558 53.73 28.35 58.57
CA ARG A 558 53.75 27.33 59.65
C ARG A 558 52.61 27.35 60.70
N ALA A 559 51.98 26.18 60.92
CA ALA A 559 52.31 25.31 62.08
C ALA A 559 51.52 23.97 62.05
N VAL A 560 52.16 22.89 62.52
CA VAL A 560 51.52 21.63 62.94
C VAL A 560 51.48 21.66 64.48
N PRO A 561 50.51 21.00 65.15
CA PRO A 561 50.91 19.75 65.82
C PRO A 561 49.84 18.63 65.89
N HIS A 562 50.34 17.40 65.70
CA HIS A 562 50.05 16.17 66.45
C HIS A 562 48.63 15.61 66.68
N ALA A 563 48.51 14.30 66.38
CA ALA A 563 47.55 13.37 66.95
C ALA A 563 47.89 13.03 68.43
N PRO A 564 47.08 12.20 69.10
CA PRO A 564 47.56 10.81 69.23
C PRO A 564 46.50 9.72 69.04
N SER A 565 47.01 8.54 68.67
CA SER A 565 46.33 7.26 68.55
C SER A 565 46.08 6.57 69.90
N TYR A 566 44.98 5.82 70.02
CA TYR A 566 44.84 4.73 71.00
C TYR A 566 44.74 3.38 70.31
N LEU A 567 45.28 2.34 70.98
CA LEU A 567 45.57 1.03 70.40
C LEU A 567 45.25 -0.07 71.43
N HIS A 568 44.25 -0.92 71.18
CA HIS A 568 44.07 -2.27 71.76
C HIS A 568 43.11 -3.03 70.80
N ARG A 569 43.35 -4.21 70.19
CA ARG A 569 44.16 -5.43 70.43
C ARG A 569 43.27 -6.59 70.92
N GLY A 570 43.31 -7.70 70.18
CA GLY A 570 42.56 -8.96 70.44
C GLY A 570 41.40 -9.16 69.45
N GLU A 571 41.17 -10.33 68.83
CA GLU A 571 41.89 -11.61 68.84
C GLU A 571 41.82 -12.33 67.46
N ARG A 572 42.52 -13.46 67.30
CA ARG A 572 42.63 -14.23 66.05
C ARG A 572 42.01 -15.64 66.17
N GLY A 573 41.42 -16.13 65.07
CA GLY A 573 41.17 -17.56 64.85
C GLY A 573 39.98 -17.80 63.90
N ARG A 574 39.99 -18.74 62.94
CA ARG A 574 41.05 -19.66 62.47
C ARG A 574 40.94 -19.81 60.94
N LEU A 575 42.02 -20.26 60.29
CA LEU A 575 42.06 -20.52 58.85
C LEU A 575 41.48 -21.89 58.47
N SER A 576 41.01 -21.96 57.23
CA SER A 576 40.52 -23.15 56.52
C SER A 576 41.63 -24.10 56.08
N GLY A 577 41.32 -25.40 55.99
CA GLY A 577 42.13 -26.36 55.23
C GLY A 577 41.88 -27.81 55.61
N ARG A 578 41.15 -28.57 54.78
CA ARG A 578 41.17 -30.04 54.77
C ARG A 578 41.10 -30.56 53.33
N THR A 579 41.85 -31.63 53.09
CA THR A 579 42.10 -32.27 51.79
C THR A 579 41.42 -33.63 51.68
N ALA A 580 41.07 -33.98 50.43
CA ALA A 580 41.01 -35.31 49.80
C ALA A 580 40.64 -36.58 50.62
N ALA A 581 39.48 -37.15 50.27
CA ALA A 581 39.05 -38.57 50.28
C ALA A 581 37.60 -38.58 49.70
N ASP A 582 37.03 -39.59 49.01
CA ASP A 582 37.49 -40.93 48.61
C ASP A 582 36.69 -41.45 47.38
N ARG A 583 36.97 -42.70 46.97
CA ARG A 583 36.35 -43.63 45.98
C ARG A 583 34.80 -43.69 45.93
N PRO A 584 34.17 -44.18 44.82
CA PRO A 584 34.13 -45.60 44.39
C PRO A 584 34.43 -45.81 42.87
N ALA A 585 34.91 -46.94 42.33
CA ALA A 585 34.48 -48.35 42.41
C ALA A 585 33.03 -48.59 41.87
N GLY A 586 32.76 -49.55 40.98
CA GLY A 586 33.62 -50.46 40.21
C GLY A 586 32.87 -51.73 39.78
N GLY A 587 32.96 -52.08 38.49
CA GLY A 587 32.46 -53.34 37.89
C GLY A 587 30.93 -53.52 37.83
N ASP A 588 30.35 -54.47 37.09
CA ASP A 588 30.75 -55.33 35.96
C ASP A 588 29.41 -55.94 35.40
N ALA A 589 29.25 -56.68 34.30
CA ALA A 589 30.13 -57.39 33.37
C ALA A 589 29.45 -57.43 31.95
N ALA A 590 30.17 -57.61 30.83
CA ALA A 590 30.36 -58.87 30.05
C ALA A 590 29.06 -59.53 29.49
N ALA A 591 29.01 -60.21 28.34
CA ALA A 591 29.84 -60.39 27.13
C ALA A 591 28.91 -61.01 26.04
N ALA A 592 29.08 -60.86 24.71
CA ALA A 592 29.87 -61.69 23.78
C ALA A 592 29.39 -61.31 22.33
N LEU A 593 30.18 -61.21 21.26
CA LEU A 593 30.80 -62.29 20.44
C LEU A 593 29.77 -63.35 19.97
N THR A 594 29.59 -63.71 18.69
CA THR A 594 30.47 -63.73 17.48
C THR A 594 29.69 -63.75 16.14
N SER A 595 30.33 -63.31 15.03
CA SER A 595 30.26 -63.84 13.61
C SER A 595 28.90 -63.99 12.88
N ASP A 596 28.78 -64.03 11.53
CA ASP A 596 29.74 -64.26 10.44
C ASP A 596 29.31 -63.63 9.07
N ARG A 597 30.14 -63.78 8.04
CA ARG A 597 30.07 -63.21 6.66
C ARG A 597 29.24 -64.02 5.64
N ARG A 598 28.80 -63.35 4.56
CA ARG A 598 29.07 -63.61 3.10
C ARG A 598 28.28 -62.56 2.26
N HIS A 599 28.88 -61.76 1.34
CA HIS A 599 29.21 -62.03 -0.09
C HIS A 599 27.98 -62.45 -0.93
N ILE A 600 27.65 -61.98 -2.15
CA ILE A 600 28.32 -61.29 -3.31
C ILE A 600 27.27 -60.32 -3.97
N GLY A 601 27.52 -59.25 -4.75
CA GLY A 601 28.74 -58.54 -5.21
C GLY A 601 28.85 -58.31 -6.75
N ALA A 602 28.49 -57.13 -7.31
CA ALA A 602 28.62 -56.84 -8.76
C ALA A 602 28.94 -55.36 -9.12
N HIS A 603 29.76 -55.16 -10.17
CA HIS A 603 30.23 -53.86 -10.70
C HIS A 603 29.24 -53.19 -11.68
N ARG A 604 29.33 -51.86 -11.83
CA ARG A 604 29.74 -51.21 -13.11
C ARG A 604 30.04 -49.70 -12.98
N HIS A 605 31.05 -49.25 -13.73
CA HIS A 605 31.31 -47.84 -14.02
C HIS A 605 30.23 -47.24 -14.92
N PHE A 606 30.03 -45.92 -14.87
CA PHE A 606 29.78 -45.11 -16.07
C PHE A 606 30.28 -43.66 -15.91
N GLN A 607 30.82 -43.10 -16.99
CA GLN A 607 31.27 -41.70 -17.11
C GLN A 607 30.13 -40.78 -17.58
N PRO A 608 30.24 -39.44 -17.42
CA PRO A 608 29.25 -38.49 -17.95
C PRO A 608 29.36 -38.31 -19.47
N GLY A 609 28.21 -38.21 -20.15
CA GLY A 609 28.07 -37.94 -21.59
C GLY A 609 27.40 -36.58 -21.87
N PRO A 610 27.48 -36.07 -23.11
CA PRO A 610 27.33 -34.64 -23.41
C PRO A 610 25.88 -34.19 -23.70
N GLY A 611 25.64 -32.87 -23.63
CA GLY A 611 24.42 -32.24 -24.11
C GLY A 611 24.46 -31.89 -25.61
N PRO A 612 23.34 -31.41 -26.19
CA PRO A 612 23.30 -30.90 -27.56
C PRO A 612 23.07 -29.38 -27.65
N GLY A 613 23.47 -28.79 -28.79
CA GLY A 613 22.86 -27.56 -29.32
C GLY A 613 21.46 -27.85 -29.91
N GLU A 614 20.86 -27.00 -30.74
CA GLU A 614 21.35 -25.80 -31.43
C GLU A 614 20.23 -24.75 -31.55
N LYS A 615 20.56 -23.56 -32.05
CA LYS A 615 19.59 -22.48 -32.29
C LYS A 615 19.20 -22.45 -33.76
N GLU A 616 17.91 -22.59 -34.06
CA GLU A 616 17.36 -22.18 -35.36
C GLU A 616 16.33 -21.04 -35.22
N ARG A 617 16.30 -20.19 -36.25
CA ARG A 617 15.43 -18.99 -36.34
C ARG A 617 14.18 -19.31 -37.14
N PRO A 618 13.01 -18.75 -36.82
CA PRO A 618 11.90 -18.69 -37.78
C PRO A 618 12.01 -17.45 -38.66
N HIS A 619 12.02 -17.63 -39.98
CA HIS A 619 11.61 -16.59 -40.94
C HIS A 619 10.22 -16.95 -41.49
N HIS A 620 9.39 -15.93 -41.73
CA HIS A 620 8.05 -16.06 -42.34
C HIS A 620 8.03 -16.93 -43.61
N GLN A 621 6.93 -17.65 -43.89
CA GLN A 621 5.74 -17.19 -44.64
C GLN A 621 4.94 -18.37 -45.28
N ARG A 622 3.63 -18.16 -45.49
CA ARG A 622 2.68 -18.86 -46.41
C ARG A 622 1.99 -20.19 -45.97
N ARG A 623 0.72 -20.00 -45.56
CA ARG A 623 -0.55 -20.66 -45.99
C ARG A 623 -0.51 -21.56 -47.26
N PRO A 624 -1.49 -22.46 -47.50
CA PRO A 624 -2.91 -22.46 -47.03
C PRO A 624 -3.13 -22.76 -45.55
#